data_AF-A0A2V2B1X8-F1
#
_entry.id   AF-A0A2V2B1X8-F1
#
_cell.length_a   1.000
_cell.length_b   1.000
_cell.length_c   1.000
_cell.angle_alpha   90.00
_cell.angle_beta   90.00
_cell.angle_gamma   90.00
#
_symmetry.space_group_name_H-M   'P 1'
#
loop_
_entity.id
_entity.type
_entity.pdbx_description
1 polymer ?
#
loop_
_entity_poly.entity_id
_entity_poly.type
_entity_poly.pdbx_seq_one_letter_code
_entity_poly.pdbx_strand_id
1 'polypeptide(L)'
;MLDLVLFVNGIPLVVVECLRNGEIHRYLGRDQRLLVVDDGVPDGDGEAMPVRLVTGRLRMDRSTAADPERARAALADRYVHAGRRRMRGRLQPWAARMGVPEPAVRVRDQRHRWGSPDVPEPAPHRPRRT
;
A
#
# COMPACT_ATOMS: atom_id res chain seq x y z
N MET A 1 6.60 -0.24 14.53
CA MET A 1 7.64 0.76 14.25
C MET A 1 8.93 0.17 14.76
N LEU A 2 9.99 0.27 13.95
CA LEU A 2 11.41 -0.03 14.16
C LEU A 2 11.91 -1.10 13.17
N ASP A 3 12.43 -0.63 12.03
CA ASP A 3 13.52 -1.32 11.35
C ASP A 3 14.76 -1.14 12.23
N LEU A 4 15.22 -2.22 12.86
CA LEU A 4 16.45 -2.24 13.64
C LEU A 4 17.62 -2.50 12.67
N VAL A 5 18.35 -1.44 12.31
CA VAL A 5 19.61 -1.57 11.54
C VAL A 5 20.74 -1.87 12.52
N LEU A 6 21.19 -3.14 12.55
CA LEU A 6 22.37 -3.58 13.28
C LEU A 6 23.61 -3.44 12.38
N PHE A 7 24.64 -2.75 12.89
CA PHE A 7 25.93 -2.62 12.22
C PHE A 7 26.91 -3.64 12.80
N VAL A 8 27.50 -4.48 11.94
CA VAL A 8 28.65 -5.32 12.29
C VAL A 8 29.76 -4.98 11.29
N ASN A 9 30.91 -4.51 11.79
CA ASN A 9 32.08 -4.13 10.98
C ASN A 9 31.81 -3.13 9.84
N GLY A 10 30.90 -2.17 10.03
CA GLY A 10 30.66 -1.09 9.07
C GLY A 10 29.92 -1.48 7.78
N ILE A 11 29.45 -2.73 7.68
CA ILE A 11 28.59 -3.18 6.58
C ILE A 11 27.13 -3.10 7.06
N PRO A 12 26.23 -2.41 6.35
CA PRO A 12 24.81 -2.42 6.70
C PRO A 12 24.25 -3.82 6.44
N LEU A 13 24.01 -4.59 7.50
CA LEU A 13 23.14 -5.76 7.43
C LEU A 13 21.71 -5.23 7.38
N VAL A 14 21.16 -5.12 6.18
CA VAL A 14 19.71 -5.01 6.02
C VAL A 14 19.16 -6.33 6.56
N VAL A 15 18.65 -6.33 7.79
CA VAL A 15 17.92 -7.48 8.31
C VAL A 15 16.65 -7.56 7.48
N VAL A 16 16.70 -8.36 6.42
CA VAL A 16 15.54 -8.64 5.60
C VAL A 16 14.72 -9.67 6.37
N GLU A 17 13.94 -9.19 7.34
CA GLU A 17 13.12 -10.08 8.15
C GLU A 17 12.00 -10.65 7.28
N CYS A 18 11.99 -11.97 7.08
CA CYS A 18 10.87 -12.65 6.42
C CYS A 18 9.60 -12.45 7.25
N LEU A 19 8.48 -12.20 6.57
CA LEU A 19 7.19 -12.03 7.25
C LEU A 19 6.78 -13.32 7.95
N ARG A 20 6.37 -13.22 9.21
CA ARG A 20 6.02 -14.39 10.02
C ARG A 20 4.52 -14.53 10.20
N ASN A 21 4.07 -15.77 10.32
CA ASN A 21 2.68 -16.04 10.66
C ASN A 21 2.31 -15.37 12.00
N GLY A 22 1.16 -14.68 12.03
CA GLY A 22 0.68 -13.94 13.20
C GLY A 22 1.21 -12.51 13.32
N GLU A 23 2.13 -12.07 12.46
CA GLU A 23 2.64 -10.70 12.45
C GLU A 23 1.51 -9.68 12.26
N ILE A 24 1.57 -8.57 13.00
CA ILE A 24 0.53 -7.53 12.97
C ILE A 24 0.90 -6.48 11.93
N HIS A 25 0.03 -6.30 10.93
CA HIS A 25 0.13 -5.24 9.94
C HIS A 25 -1.04 -4.27 10.06
N ARG A 26 -0.74 -2.97 10.02
CA ARG A 26 -1.75 -1.92 10.06
C ARG A 26 -2.38 -1.71 8.69
N TYR A 27 -3.51 -2.37 8.45
CA TYR A 27 -4.27 -2.34 7.20
C TYR A 27 -5.45 -1.37 7.24
N LEU A 28 -5.40 -0.33 6.40
CA LEU A 28 -6.47 0.67 6.23
C LEU A 28 -7.02 1.23 7.56
N GLY A 29 -6.13 1.47 8.52
CA GLY A 29 -6.45 2.00 9.83
C GLY A 29 -6.84 0.95 10.88
N ARG A 30 -6.69 -0.35 10.60
CA ARG A 30 -6.93 -1.44 11.56
C ARG A 30 -5.76 -2.40 11.61
N ASP A 31 -5.51 -2.96 12.77
CA ASP A 31 -4.50 -4.00 12.92
C ASP A 31 -5.06 -5.33 12.41
N GLN A 32 -4.35 -5.94 11.47
CA GLN A 32 -4.69 -7.23 10.87
C GLN A 32 -3.53 -8.19 11.08
N ARG A 33 -3.83 -9.44 11.43
CA ARG A 33 -2.81 -10.48 11.57
C ARG A 33 -2.54 -11.15 10.23
N LEU A 34 -1.27 -11.35 9.90
CA LEU A 34 -0.83 -12.15 8.77
C LEU A 34 -1.10 -13.63 9.06
N LEU A 35 -1.61 -14.34 8.05
CA LEU A 35 -1.78 -15.79 8.04
C LEU A 35 -1.06 -16.31 6.80
N VAL A 36 0.06 -17.00 7.02
CA VAL A 36 0.79 -17.67 5.93
C VAL A 36 0.11 -19.01 5.64
N VAL A 37 -0.32 -19.22 4.39
CA VAL A 37 -1.05 -20.42 3.94
C VAL A 37 -0.22 -21.20 2.92
N ASP A 38 -0.38 -22.52 2.90
CA ASP A 38 0.38 -23.44 2.05
C ASP A 38 -0.26 -23.68 0.67
N ASP A 39 -1.58 -23.60 0.56
CA ASP A 39 -2.33 -24.01 -0.63
C ASP A 39 -2.71 -22.83 -1.54
N GLY A 40 -1.90 -21.78 -1.55
CA GLY A 40 -2.25 -20.52 -2.18
C GLY A 40 -3.42 -19.81 -1.47
N VAL A 41 -3.73 -18.59 -1.91
CA VAL A 41 -4.88 -17.85 -1.38
C VAL A 41 -6.07 -18.10 -2.32
N PRO A 42 -7.11 -18.87 -1.91
CA PRO A 42 -8.16 -19.33 -2.81
C PRO A 42 -8.84 -18.16 -3.54
N ASP A 43 -9.17 -18.40 -4.80
CA ASP A 43 -9.83 -17.44 -5.70
C ASP A 43 -11.25 -17.11 -5.23
N GLY A 44 -11.35 -16.11 -4.35
CA GLY A 44 -12.59 -15.39 -4.09
C GLY A 44 -12.64 -14.11 -4.91
N ASP A 45 -13.62 -14.00 -5.81
CA ASP A 45 -13.93 -12.83 -6.64
C ASP A 45 -12.97 -12.52 -7.82
N GLY A 46 -12.47 -13.56 -8.49
CA GLY A 46 -11.99 -13.47 -9.89
C GLY A 46 -10.60 -12.85 -10.12
N GLU A 47 -9.87 -12.44 -9.09
CA GLU A 47 -8.50 -11.92 -9.24
C GLU A 47 -7.53 -12.67 -8.32
N ALA A 48 -6.58 -13.39 -8.93
CA ALA A 48 -5.55 -14.17 -8.25
C ALA A 48 -4.47 -13.25 -7.64
N MET A 49 -4.82 -12.56 -6.55
CA MET A 49 -3.86 -11.75 -5.80
C MET A 49 -3.12 -12.61 -4.74
N PRO A 50 -1.80 -12.46 -4.60
CA PRO A 50 -0.99 -13.22 -3.63
C PRO A 50 -1.30 -12.89 -2.15
N VAL A 51 -2.06 -11.81 -1.89
CA VAL A 51 -2.54 -11.43 -0.55
C VAL A 51 -4.02 -11.11 -0.58
N ARG A 52 -4.79 -11.66 0.39
CA ARG A 52 -6.21 -11.30 0.58
C ARG A 52 -6.56 -11.04 2.03
N LEU A 53 -7.60 -10.23 2.25
CA LEU A 53 -8.19 -10.05 3.57
C LEU A 53 -9.37 -11.01 3.72
N VAL A 54 -9.24 -12.04 4.56
CA VAL A 54 -10.29 -13.02 4.82
C VAL A 54 -10.58 -13.07 6.32
N THR A 55 -11.82 -12.76 6.70
CA THR A 55 -12.29 -12.79 8.11
C THR A 55 -11.37 -12.02 9.07
N GLY A 56 -10.90 -10.83 8.66
CA GLY A 56 -9.99 -10.01 9.48
C GLY A 56 -8.56 -10.54 9.59
N ARG A 57 -8.12 -11.37 8.64
CA ARG A 57 -6.73 -11.83 8.53
C ARG A 57 -6.20 -11.59 7.13
N LEU A 58 -4.97 -11.09 7.04
CA LEU A 58 -4.25 -10.99 5.78
C LEU A 58 -3.67 -12.36 5.46
N ARG A 59 -4.21 -13.05 4.46
CA ARG A 59 -3.69 -14.33 3.99
C ARG A 59 -2.66 -14.10 2.90
N MET A 60 -1.50 -14.75 3.03
CA MET A 60 -0.42 -14.71 2.04
C MET A 60 0.11 -16.13 1.83
N ASP A 61 0.43 -16.47 0.58
CA ASP A 61 1.05 -17.74 0.24
C ASP A 61 2.47 -17.89 0.84
N ARG A 62 2.84 -19.10 1.29
CA ARG A 62 4.14 -19.37 1.91
C ARG A 62 5.33 -19.07 0.99
N SER A 63 5.22 -19.36 -0.31
CA SER A 63 6.31 -19.06 -1.27
C SER A 63 6.51 -17.56 -1.45
N THR A 64 5.43 -16.77 -1.30
CA THR A 64 5.51 -15.31 -1.33
C THR A 64 6.06 -14.75 -0.03
N ALA A 65 5.67 -15.30 1.12
CA ALA A 65 6.15 -14.86 2.44
C ALA A 65 7.64 -15.18 2.68
N ALA A 66 8.17 -16.22 2.01
CA ALA A 66 9.57 -16.63 2.13
C ALA A 66 10.55 -15.61 1.55
N ASP A 67 10.13 -14.81 0.57
CA ASP A 67 10.91 -13.73 -0.02
C ASP A 67 10.38 -12.38 0.49
N PRO A 68 11.14 -11.66 1.34
CA PRO A 68 10.67 -10.42 1.94
C PRO A 68 10.33 -9.32 0.94
N GLU A 69 11.05 -9.21 -0.18
CA GLU A 69 10.77 -8.18 -1.19
C GLU A 69 9.48 -8.52 -1.94
N ARG A 70 9.28 -9.79 -2.29
CA ARG A 70 8.02 -10.26 -2.88
C ARG A 70 6.86 -10.11 -1.90
N ALA A 71 7.07 -10.39 -0.63
CA ALA A 71 6.06 -10.25 0.42
C ALA A 71 5.63 -8.78 0.60
N ARG A 72 6.60 -7.86 0.64
CA ARG A 72 6.35 -6.41 0.71
C ARG A 72 5.61 -5.90 -0.53
N ALA A 73 6.04 -6.30 -1.72
CA ALA A 73 5.38 -5.94 -2.97
C ALA A 73 3.92 -6.44 -3.00
N ALA A 74 3.71 -7.71 -2.64
CA ALA A 74 2.39 -8.33 -2.61
C ALA A 74 1.43 -7.65 -1.61
N LEU A 75 1.95 -7.24 -0.44
CA LEU A 75 1.19 -6.43 0.51
C LEU A 75 0.86 -5.06 -0.12
N ALA A 76 1.85 -4.33 -0.61
CA ALA A 76 1.69 -3.01 -1.19
C ALA A 76 0.64 -3.00 -2.31
N ASP A 77 0.69 -3.97 -3.22
CA ASP A 77 -0.29 -4.13 -4.30
C ASP A 77 -1.70 -4.34 -3.76
N ARG A 78 -1.85 -5.15 -2.70
CA ARG A 78 -3.15 -5.35 -2.06
C ARG A 78 -3.67 -4.07 -1.40
N TYR A 79 -2.79 -3.27 -0.78
CA TYR A 79 -3.17 -1.95 -0.25
C TYR A 79 -3.60 -1.00 -1.35
N VAL A 80 -2.84 -0.94 -2.45
CA VAL A 80 -3.13 -0.08 -3.60
C VAL A 80 -4.48 -0.45 -4.21
N HIS A 81 -4.70 -1.73 -4.48
CA HIS A 81 -5.97 -2.22 -5.04
C HIS A 81 -7.16 -1.88 -4.12
N ALA A 82 -7.06 -2.21 -2.83
CA ALA A 82 -8.15 -1.92 -1.88
C ALA A 82 -8.37 -0.43 -1.67
N GLY A 83 -7.29 0.37 -1.65
CA GLY A 83 -7.34 1.82 -1.57
C GLY A 83 -8.04 2.44 -2.78
N ARG A 84 -7.69 2.01 -4.00
CA ARG A 84 -8.36 2.46 -5.24
C ARG A 84 -9.85 2.17 -5.20
N ARG A 85 -10.25 0.95 -4.85
CA ARG A 85 -11.67 0.59 -4.71
C ARG A 85 -12.37 1.42 -3.64
N ARG A 86 -11.72 1.64 -2.49
CA ARG A 86 -12.29 2.43 -1.38
C ARG A 86 -12.42 3.91 -1.73
N MET A 87 -11.54 4.45 -2.58
CA MET A 87 -11.54 5.88 -2.89
C MET A 87 -12.50 6.29 -3.98
N ARG A 88 -12.93 5.36 -4.83
CA ARG A 88 -13.86 5.62 -5.93
C ARG A 88 -15.13 6.33 -5.43
N GLY A 89 -15.36 7.55 -5.91
CA GLY A 89 -16.53 8.39 -5.62
C GLY A 89 -16.60 8.99 -4.20
N ARG A 90 -15.59 8.76 -3.35
CA ARG A 90 -15.63 9.27 -1.96
C ARG A 90 -15.21 10.73 -1.83
N LEU A 91 -14.59 11.30 -2.86
CA LEU A 91 -14.14 12.69 -2.85
C LEU A 91 -15.21 13.62 -3.43
N GLN A 92 -16.12 13.09 -4.24
CA GLN A 92 -17.23 13.83 -4.84
C GLN A 92 -18.01 14.71 -3.85
N PRO A 93 -18.40 14.27 -2.64
CA PRO A 93 -19.13 15.13 -1.72
C PRO A 93 -18.31 16.34 -1.24
N TRP A 94 -17.01 16.15 -1.07
CA TRP A 94 -16.09 17.22 -0.64
C TRP A 94 -15.78 18.18 -1.79
N ALA A 95 -15.55 17.66 -2.98
CA ALA A 95 -15.33 18.44 -4.20
C ALA A 95 -16.53 19.35 -4.50
N ALA A 96 -17.75 18.79 -4.39
CA ALA A 96 -19.00 19.54 -4.54
C ALA A 96 -19.14 20.66 -3.50
N ARG A 97 -18.83 20.38 -2.22
CA ARG A 97 -18.86 21.40 -1.16
C ARG A 97 -17.87 22.53 -1.38
N MET A 98 -16.73 22.25 -2.00
CA MET A 98 -15.68 23.24 -2.27
C MET A 98 -15.86 23.94 -3.63
N GLY A 99 -16.84 23.53 -4.45
CA GLY A 99 -17.03 24.08 -5.79
C GLY A 99 -15.86 23.76 -6.75
N VAL A 100 -15.14 22.66 -6.50
CA VAL A 100 -13.99 22.24 -7.32
C VAL A 100 -14.29 20.91 -8.03
N PRO A 101 -13.66 20.63 -9.19
CA PRO A 101 -13.71 19.30 -9.79
C PRO A 101 -13.19 18.22 -8.84
N GLU A 102 -13.73 17.00 -8.93
CA GLU A 102 -13.24 15.87 -8.12
C GLU A 102 -11.77 15.57 -8.48
N PRO A 103 -10.83 15.63 -7.52
CA PRO A 103 -9.42 15.43 -7.81
C PRO A 103 -9.12 13.95 -8.09
N ALA A 104 -8.23 13.71 -9.05
CA ALA A 104 -7.70 12.37 -9.30
C ALA A 104 -6.76 11.96 -8.15
N VAL A 105 -7.02 10.81 -7.52
CA VAL A 105 -6.15 10.27 -6.46
C VAL A 105 -5.44 9.02 -6.95
N ARG A 106 -4.10 9.07 -6.86
CA ARG A 106 -3.22 7.92 -7.11
C ARG A 106 -2.85 7.28 -5.77
N VAL A 107 -3.29 6.04 -5.57
CA VAL A 107 -2.84 5.22 -4.44
C VAL A 107 -1.58 4.49 -4.86
N ARG A 108 -0.49 4.72 -4.11
CA ARG A 108 0.83 4.09 -4.29
C ARG A 108 1.51 3.95 -2.94
N ASP A 109 2.53 3.10 -2.85
CA ASP A 109 3.41 3.11 -1.69
C ASP A 109 4.15 4.45 -1.60
N GLN A 110 4.06 5.08 -0.44
CA GLN A 110 4.64 6.40 -0.14
C GLN A 110 5.71 6.31 0.96
N ARG A 111 6.01 5.09 1.44
CA ARG A 111 6.98 4.78 2.50
C ARG A 111 6.74 5.63 3.76
N HIS A 112 7.43 6.75 3.87
CA HIS A 112 7.46 7.70 4.98
C HIS A 112 6.37 8.80 5.03
N ARG A 113 5.48 8.91 4.04
CA ARG A 113 4.49 10.01 3.98
C ARG A 113 3.08 9.52 3.66
N TRP A 114 2.07 10.27 4.10
CA TRP A 114 0.66 9.90 3.90
C TRP A 114 0.07 10.36 2.57
N GLY A 115 0.71 11.32 1.91
CA GLY A 115 0.22 11.90 0.67
C GLY A 115 1.27 12.81 0.05
N SER A 116 1.10 13.08 -1.23
CA SER A 116 1.85 14.12 -1.92
C SER A 116 0.92 14.71 -2.96
N PRO A 117 0.86 16.05 -3.09
CA PRO A 117 0.19 16.63 -4.23
C PRO A 117 0.91 16.17 -5.49
N ASP A 118 0.17 15.62 -6.45
CA ASP A 118 0.65 15.58 -7.83
C ASP A 118 0.55 17.02 -8.30
N VAL A 119 1.66 17.75 -8.31
CA VAL A 119 1.70 19.11 -8.84
C VAL A 119 1.69 18.96 -10.36
N PRO A 120 0.58 19.32 -11.06
CA PRO A 120 0.65 19.41 -12.51
C PRO A 120 1.68 20.48 -12.88
N GLU A 121 2.46 20.21 -13.92
CA GLU A 121 3.41 21.18 -14.48
C GLU A 121 2.72 22.56 -14.60
N PRO A 122 3.35 23.64 -14.10
CA PRO A 122 2.72 24.95 -14.13
C PRO A 122 2.42 25.31 -15.58
N ALA A 123 1.18 25.74 -15.85
CA ALA A 123 0.78 26.20 -17.17
C ALA A 123 1.81 27.22 -17.68
N PRO A 124 2.19 27.19 -18.98
CA PRO A 124 3.19 28.09 -19.51
C PRO A 124 2.81 29.53 -19.17
N HIS A 125 3.76 30.25 -18.55
CA HIS A 125 3.60 31.63 -18.14
C HIS A 125 3.09 32.46 -19.32
N ARG A 126 1.82 32.89 -19.28
CA ARG A 126 1.29 33.84 -20.26
C ARG A 126 1.90 35.21 -19.96
N PRO A 127 2.71 35.81 -20.86
CA PRO A 127 3.29 37.12 -20.59
C PRO A 127 2.19 38.13 -20.31
N ARG A 128 2.35 38.93 -19.25
CA ARG A 128 1.47 40.07 -18.99
C ARG A 128 1.56 40.97 -20.21
N ARG A 129 0.44 41.19 -20.89
CA ARG A 129 0.33 42.28 -21.87
C ARG A 129 0.50 43.58 -21.09
N THR A 130 1.61 44.27 -21.34
CA THR A 130 1.80 45.69 -21.05
C THR A 130 0.91 46.51 -21.96
#